data_AF-A0AAE6KWK3-F1
#
_entry.id   AF-A0AAE6KWK3-F1
#
_cell.length_a   1.000
_cell.length_b   1.000
_cell.length_c   1.000
_cell.angle_alpha   90.00
_cell.angle_beta   90.00
_cell.angle_gamma   90.00
#
_symmetry.space_group_name_H-M   'P 1'
#
loop_
_entity.id
_entity.type
_entity.pdbx_description
1 polymer ?
#
loop_
_entity_poly.entity_id
_entity_poly.type
_entity_poly.pdbx_seq_one_letter_code
_entity_poly.pdbx_strand_id
1 'polypeptide(L)'
;MACPEKDLAVNPVYDYAGAPNESGAYYAEGCQKLRRYEVGCNAFGYCPEPRGVDIQELVLRQAAFDLKCEQDAISTQRLNRDTFGARGCDQQASYLLLCSRSSCRVVQNTQSQ
;
A
#
# COMPACT_ATOMS: atom_id res chain seq x y z
N MET A 1 4.53 14.51 -11.66
CA MET A 1 5.67 15.04 -10.87
C MET A 1 6.49 13.88 -10.35
N ALA A 2 7.80 13.90 -10.55
CA ALA A 2 8.70 12.90 -9.99
C ALA A 2 8.81 13.15 -8.48
N CYS A 3 8.34 12.21 -7.66
CA CYS A 3 8.59 12.24 -6.21
C CYS A 3 9.95 11.56 -5.98
N PRO A 4 11.00 12.30 -5.65
CA PRO A 4 12.28 11.68 -5.37
C PRO A 4 12.15 10.89 -4.06
N GLU A 5 12.73 9.68 -4.02
CA GLU A 5 12.50 8.72 -2.93
C GLU A 5 12.87 9.25 -1.53
N LYS A 6 13.77 10.24 -1.49
CA LYS A 6 14.14 10.98 -0.26
C LYS A 6 12.99 11.74 0.41
N ASP A 7 11.93 12.05 -0.33
CA ASP A 7 10.77 12.79 0.16
C ASP A 7 9.65 11.84 0.67
N LEU A 8 9.89 10.52 0.64
CA LEU A 8 8.98 9.52 1.19
C LEU A 8 9.32 9.27 2.66
N ALA A 9 8.36 9.49 3.56
CA ALA A 9 8.51 9.13 4.97
C ALA A 9 8.36 7.61 5.12
N VAL A 10 9.46 6.92 5.46
CA VAL A 10 9.48 5.47 5.65
C VAL A 10 9.16 5.14 7.11
N ASN A 11 8.07 4.40 7.34
CA ASN A 11 7.62 3.95 8.65
C ASN A 11 7.48 2.42 8.67
N PRO A 12 7.90 1.73 9.74
CA PRO A 12 7.65 0.30 9.88
C PRO A 12 6.14 -0.01 9.93
N VAL A 13 5.73 -1.13 9.33
CA VAL A 13 4.32 -1.60 9.34
C VAL A 13 3.94 -2.17 10.71
N TYR A 14 4.92 -2.68 11.46
CA TYR A 14 4.76 -3.25 12.78
C TYR A 14 5.78 -2.64 13.75
N ASP A 15 5.38 -2.41 15.00
CA ASP A 15 6.25 -1.82 16.05
C ASP A 15 7.52 -2.63 16.35
N TYR A 16 7.57 -3.89 15.95
CA TYR A 16 8.72 -4.79 16.14
C TYR A 16 9.68 -4.87 14.94
N ALA A 17 9.48 -4.07 13.87
CA ALA A 17 10.53 -3.89 12.87
C ALA A 17 11.59 -2.96 13.45
N GLY A 18 12.50 -3.54 14.23
CA GLY A 18 13.60 -2.85 14.88
C GLY A 18 14.64 -2.47 13.84
N ALA A 19 14.91 -1.18 13.68
CA ALA A 19 15.99 -0.66 12.83
C ALA A 19 15.86 -0.97 11.30
N PRO A 20 16.27 -0.04 10.42
CA PRO A 20 16.15 -0.16 8.95
C PRO A 20 16.96 -1.31 8.31
N ASN A 21 17.74 -2.02 9.12
CA ASN A 21 18.63 -3.12 8.79
C ASN A 21 18.08 -4.49 9.24
N GLU A 22 16.85 -4.55 9.77
CA GLU A 22 16.13 -5.81 9.99
C GLU A 22 15.11 -6.08 8.89
N SER A 23 14.92 -7.37 8.60
CA SER A 23 13.88 -7.84 7.69
C SER A 23 12.52 -7.43 8.20
N GLY A 24 11.75 -6.70 7.40
CA GLY A 24 10.49 -6.12 7.84
C GLY A 24 9.66 -5.56 6.71
N ALA A 25 8.38 -5.35 7.01
CA ALA A 25 7.48 -4.62 6.13
C ALA A 25 7.49 -3.14 6.52
N TYR A 26 7.63 -2.25 5.54
CA TYR A 26 7.68 -0.81 5.72
C TYR A 26 6.67 -0.12 4.79
N TYR A 27 6.04 0.95 5.25
CA TYR A 27 5.34 1.90 4.38
C TYR A 27 6.28 3.05 4.05
N ALA A 28 6.28 3.50 2.81
CA ALA A 28 6.74 4.85 2.51
C ALA A 28 5.56 5.69 2.04
N GLU A 29 5.28 6.77 2.76
CA GLU A 29 4.19 7.70 2.47
C GLU A 29 4.79 9.05 2.09
N GLY A 30 4.39 9.59 0.95
CA GLY A 30 4.84 10.90 0.50
C GLY A 30 4.40 11.21 -0.92
N CYS A 31 4.32 12.50 -1.26
CA CYS A 31 3.93 12.97 -2.60
C CYS A 31 2.61 12.36 -3.15
N GLN A 32 1.60 12.21 -2.30
CA GLN A 32 0.33 11.55 -2.67
C GLN A 32 0.53 10.12 -3.22
N LYS A 33 1.55 9.41 -2.73
CA LYS A 33 1.80 8.00 -3.03
C LYS A 33 1.99 7.25 -1.72
N LEU A 34 1.28 6.13 -1.61
CA LEU A 34 1.47 5.16 -0.55
C LEU A 34 2.10 3.90 -1.13
N ARG A 35 3.36 3.64 -0.77
CA ARG A 35 4.08 2.42 -1.16
C ARG A 35 4.30 1.52 0.04
N ARG A 36 4.19 0.22 -0.16
CA ARG A 36 4.57 -0.78 0.84
C ARG A 36 5.75 -1.58 0.33
N TYR A 37 6.80 -1.64 1.14
CA TYR A 37 8.05 -2.31 0.84
C TYR A 37 8.20 -3.50 1.78
N GLU A 38 8.79 -4.56 1.27
CA GLU A 38 9.35 -5.61 2.11
C GLU A 38 10.87 -5.64 1.96
N VAL A 39 11.56 -5.55 3.09
CA VAL A 39 13.00 -5.75 3.19
C VAL A 39 13.22 -7.17 3.70
N GLY A 40 13.90 -8.00 2.93
CA GLY A 40 14.30 -9.34 3.34
C GLY A 40 15.82 -9.43 3.41
N CYS A 41 16.39 -9.27 4.60
CA CYS A 41 17.83 -9.44 4.82
C CYS A 41 18.17 -10.94 4.84
N ASN A 42 19.25 -11.32 4.16
CA ASN A 42 19.75 -12.69 4.22
C ASN A 42 20.54 -12.95 5.52
N ALA A 43 20.90 -14.22 5.78
CA ALA A 43 21.66 -14.61 6.97
C ALA A 43 23.05 -13.94 7.09
N PHE A 44 23.53 -13.29 6.03
CA PHE A 44 24.81 -12.58 5.99
C PHE A 44 24.66 -11.08 6.25
N GLY A 45 23.47 -10.61 6.62
CA GLY A 45 23.19 -9.18 6.87
C GLY A 45 23.10 -8.33 5.60
N TYR A 46 23.05 -8.95 4.42
CA TYR A 46 22.78 -8.23 3.18
C TYR A 46 21.28 -8.08 3.00
N CYS A 47 20.81 -6.83 3.03
CA CYS A 47 19.45 -6.44 2.73
C CYS A 47 19.41 -5.92 1.28
N PRO A 48 18.89 -6.69 0.31
CA PRO A 48 18.72 -6.22 -1.06
C PRO A 48 17.78 -5.00 -1.10
N GLU A 49 17.83 -4.26 -2.21
CA GLU A 49 16.95 -3.10 -2.41
C GLU A 49 15.48 -3.46 -2.12
N PRO A 50 14.78 -2.62 -1.35
CA PRO A 50 13.41 -2.89 -0.93
C PRO A 50 12.51 -2.99 -2.16
N ARG A 51 11.80 -4.12 -2.31
CA ARG A 51 10.79 -4.26 -3.36
C ARG A 51 9.50 -3.61 -2.89
N GLY A 52 9.20 -2.45 -3.46
CA GLY A 52 8.00 -1.68 -3.17
C GLY A 52 6.86 -1.99 -4.13
N VAL A 53 5.65 -2.08 -3.60
CA VAL A 53 4.40 -2.09 -4.37
C VAL A 53 3.66 -0.80 -4.11
N ASP A 54 3.18 -0.14 -5.18
CA ASP A 54 2.34 1.04 -5.07
C ASP A 54 0.92 0.63 -4.66
N ILE A 55 0.62 0.79 -3.37
CA ILE A 55 -0.65 0.36 -2.78
C ILE A 55 -1.76 1.24 -3.29
N GLN A 56 -1.50 2.54 -3.46
CA GLN A 56 -2.52 3.47 -3.90
C GLN A 56 -2.96 3.17 -5.32
N GLU A 57 -2.00 2.86 -6.21
CA GLU A 57 -2.32 2.40 -7.56
C GLU A 57 -3.09 1.08 -7.57
N LEU A 58 -2.72 0.12 -6.72
CA LEU A 58 -3.47 -1.15 -6.60
C LEU A 58 -4.93 -0.93 -6.15
N VAL A 59 -5.14 -0.09 -5.15
CA VAL A 59 -6.49 0.23 -4.66
C VAL A 59 -7.29 0.98 -5.73
N LEU A 60 -6.69 1.97 -6.40
CA LEU A 60 -7.35 2.72 -7.48
C LEU A 60 -7.77 1.82 -8.64
N ARG A 61 -6.91 0.91 -9.09
CA ARG A 61 -7.22 -0.03 -10.17
C ARG A 61 -8.36 -0.98 -9.77
N GLN A 62 -8.33 -1.51 -8.55
CA GLN A 62 -9.40 -2.40 -8.07
C GLN A 62 -10.72 -1.63 -7.92
N ALA A 63 -10.68 -0.42 -7.36
CA ALA A 63 -11.85 0.44 -7.23
C ALA A 63 -12.43 0.86 -8.58
N ALA A 64 -11.60 1.17 -9.57
CA ALA A 64 -12.04 1.48 -10.93
C ALA A 64 -12.82 0.33 -11.56
N PHE A 65 -12.34 -0.89 -11.36
CA PHE A 65 -13.01 -2.09 -11.84
C PHE A 65 -14.34 -2.32 -11.14
N ASP A 66 -14.37 -2.29 -9.80
CA ASP A 66 -15.58 -2.61 -9.03
C ASP A 66 -16.66 -1.52 -9.13
N LEU A 67 -16.26 -0.25 -9.04
CA LEU A 67 -17.17 0.90 -9.14
C LEU A 67 -17.54 1.23 -10.59
N LYS A 68 -16.93 0.54 -11.57
CA LYS A 68 -17.09 0.77 -13.01
C LYS A 68 -16.89 2.24 -13.38
N CYS A 69 -15.81 2.81 -12.86
CA CYS A 69 -15.52 4.23 -12.91
C CYS A 69 -14.08 4.47 -13.39
N GLU A 70 -13.83 5.60 -14.04
CA GLU A 70 -12.46 6.01 -14.40
C GLU A 70 -11.64 6.26 -13.13
N GLN A 71 -10.34 5.92 -13.16
CA GLN A 71 -9.46 6.09 -11.99
C GLN A 71 -9.38 7.55 -11.53
N ASP A 72 -9.40 8.51 -12.46
CA ASP A 72 -9.40 9.95 -12.14
C ASP A 72 -10.67 10.42 -11.43
N ALA A 73 -11.77 9.69 -11.56
CA ALA A 73 -13.03 9.98 -10.89
C ALA A 73 -13.15 9.28 -9.52
N ILE A 74 -12.11 8.54 -9.10
CA ILE A 74 -12.07 7.81 -7.84
C ILE A 74 -11.12 8.50 -6.85
N SER A 75 -11.66 8.81 -5.68
CA SER A 75 -10.87 9.24 -4.53
C SER A 75 -10.66 8.06 -3.58
N THR A 76 -9.41 7.78 -3.23
CA THR A 76 -9.05 6.77 -2.24
C THR A 76 -8.61 7.44 -0.94
N GLN A 77 -8.97 6.83 0.19
CA GLN A 77 -8.58 7.27 1.52
C GLN A 77 -8.14 6.06 2.34
N ARG A 78 -7.02 6.17 3.04
CA ARG A 78 -6.61 5.16 4.02
C ARG A 78 -7.50 5.27 5.26
N LEU A 79 -8.24 4.21 5.58
CA LEU A 79 -9.11 4.13 6.77
C LEU A 79 -8.36 3.54 7.97
N ASN A 80 -7.51 2.55 7.73
CA ASN A 80 -6.65 1.92 8.73
C ASN A 80 -5.36 1.42 8.07
N ARG A 81 -4.48 0.76 8.82
CA ARG A 81 -3.17 0.28 8.35
C ARG A 81 -3.26 -0.49 7.02
N ASP A 82 -4.19 -1.44 6.97
CA ASP A 82 -4.42 -2.34 5.83
C ASP A 82 -5.80 -2.14 5.19
N THR A 83 -6.52 -1.05 5.52
CA THR A 83 -7.88 -0.82 5.01
C THR A 83 -7.98 0.53 4.30
N PHE A 84 -8.56 0.52 3.11
CA PHE A 84 -8.71 1.67 2.23
C PHE A 84 -10.17 1.85 1.84
N GLY A 85 -10.69 3.06 1.95
CA GLY A 85 -11.95 3.46 1.34
C GLY A 85 -11.69 3.98 -0.07
N ALA A 86 -12.59 3.68 -1.00
CA ALA A 86 -12.63 4.32 -2.30
C ALA A 86 -14.05 4.82 -2.57
N ARG A 87 -14.15 6.01 -3.16
CA ARG A 87 -15.41 6.63 -3.56
C ARG A 87 -15.27 7.21 -4.96
N GLY A 88 -16.24 6.93 -5.81
CA GLY A 88 -16.28 7.43 -7.19
C GLY A 88 -17.57 6.99 -7.87
N CYS A 89 -18.02 7.77 -8.85
CA CYS A 89 -19.23 7.49 -9.63
C CYS A 89 -20.47 7.14 -8.77
N ASP A 90 -20.76 7.96 -7.75
CA ASP A 90 -21.87 7.78 -6.78
C ASP A 90 -21.86 6.46 -5.98
N GLN A 91 -20.74 5.74 -6.01
CA GLN A 91 -20.54 4.51 -5.27
C GLN A 91 -19.39 4.66 -4.28
N GLN A 92 -19.43 3.84 -3.24
CA GLN A 92 -18.36 3.74 -2.25
C GLN A 92 -18.10 2.27 -1.93
N ALA A 93 -16.83 1.93 -1.78
CA ALA A 93 -16.40 0.61 -1.37
C ALA A 93 -15.25 0.74 -0.37
N SER A 94 -15.04 -0.31 0.42
CA SER A 94 -13.85 -0.44 1.24
C SER A 94 -13.05 -1.65 0.78
N TYR A 95 -11.75 -1.61 1.02
CA TYR A 95 -10.76 -2.51 0.46
C TYR A 95 -9.77 -2.91 1.55
N LEU A 96 -9.44 -4.20 1.61
CA LEU A 96 -8.39 -4.73 2.46
C LEU A 96 -7.14 -5.01 1.64
N LEU A 97 -6.01 -4.48 2.11
CA LEU A 97 -4.70 -4.78 1.60
C LEU A 97 -4.17 -6.05 2.26
N LEU A 98 -3.94 -7.07 1.45
CA LEU A 98 -3.35 -8.33 1.87
C LEU A 98 -1.96 -8.43 1.23
N CYS A 99 -0.92 -8.25 2.03
CA CYS A 99 0.45 -8.42 1.58
C CYS A 99 1.06 -9.70 2.14
N SER A 100 1.66 -10.47 1.24
CA SER A 100 2.54 -11.60 1.50
C SER A 100 3.98 -11.22 1.14
N ARG A 101 4.95 -12.07 1.51
CA ARG A 101 6.40 -11.78 1.38
C ARG A 101 6.87 -11.22 0.02
N SER A 102 6.15 -11.55 -1.04
CA SER A 102 6.55 -11.22 -2.41
C SER A 102 5.49 -10.45 -3.19
N SER A 103 4.29 -10.25 -2.63
CA SER A 103 3.17 -9.67 -3.37
C SER A 103 2.12 -9.05 -2.45
N CYS A 104 1.60 -7.90 -2.88
CA CYS A 104 0.44 -7.27 -2.28
C CYS A 104 -0.76 -7.43 -3.23
N ARG A 105 -1.91 -7.78 -2.66
CA ARG A 105 -3.20 -7.81 -3.36
C ARG A 105 -4.21 -6.99 -2.58
N VAL A 106 -5.14 -6.38 -3.30
CA VAL A 106 -6.25 -5.64 -2.71
C VAL A 106 -7.52 -6.44 -2.97
N VAL A 107 -8.35 -6.61 -1.94
CA VAL A 107 -9.64 -7.29 -2.04
C VAL A 107 -10.72 -6.37 -1.51
N GLN A 108 -11.91 -6.38 -2.12
CA GLN A 108 -13.03 -5.62 -1.61
C GLN A 108 -13.41 -6.15 -0.22
N ASN A 109 -13.49 -5.26 0.75
CA ASN A 109 -13.95 -5.54 2.09
C ASN A 109 -15.48 -5.54 2.10
N THR A 110 -16.05 -6.59 1.53
CA THR A 110 -17.48 -6.88 1.65
C THR A 110 -17.71 -7.53 3.01
N GLN A 111 -17.77 -6.75 4.08
CA GLN A 111 -18.55 -7.19 5.24
C GLN A 111 -20.01 -7.22 4.77
N SER A 112 -20.48 -8.40 4.40
CA SER A 112 -21.90 -8.70 4.32
C SER A 112 -22.51 -8.33 5.67
N GLN A 113 -23.30 -7.25 5.70
CA GLN A 113 -24.25 -7.02 6.79
C GLN A 113 -25.25 -8.16 6.86
#